data_AF-A0A7W0QKA2-F1
#
_entry.id   AF-A0A7W0QKA2-F1
#
_cell.length_a   1.000
_cell.length_b   1.000
_cell.length_c   1.000
_cell.angle_alpha   90.00
_cell.angle_beta   90.00
_cell.angle_gamma   90.00
#
_symmetry.space_group_name_H-M   'P 1'
#
loop_
_entity.id
_entity.type
_entity.pdbx_description
1 polymer ?
#
loop_
_entity_poly.entity_id
_entity_poly.type
_entity_poly.pdbx_seq_one_letter_code
_entity_poly.pdbx_strand_id
1 'polypeptide(L)' 'MSSSDEALGRAEALLAQLNQKREELEQLAKAEDIDGDVAVDLIADLAELAKQIEAELTRARTIVDADG' A
#
# COMPACT_ATOMS: atom_id res chain seq x y z
N MET A 1 9.54 1.27 -21.61
CA MET A 1 9.03 0.49 -20.46
C MET A 1 7.64 0.04 -20.86
N SER A 2 7.25 -1.22 -20.59
CA SER A 2 5.90 -1.67 -20.92
C SER A 2 4.89 -1.05 -19.95
N SER A 3 3.62 -0.92 -20.36
CA SER A 3 2.58 -0.41 -19.45
C SER A 3 2.36 -1.31 -18.23
N SER A 4 2.73 -2.60 -18.32
CA SER A 4 2.77 -3.52 -17.18
C SER A 4 3.92 -3.17 -16.21
N ASP A 5 5.13 -2.87 -16.71
CA ASP A 5 6.26 -2.46 -15.86
C ASP A 5 5.97 -1.16 -15.11
N GLU A 6 5.26 -0.22 -15.74
CA GLU A 6 4.84 1.02 -15.08
C GLU A 6 3.83 0.78 -13.96
N ALA A 7 2.90 -0.16 -14.14
CA ALA A 7 1.95 -0.54 -13.10
C ALA A 7 2.64 -1.24 -11.92
N LEU A 8 3.60 -2.13 -12.20
CA LEU A 8 4.42 -2.75 -11.17
C LEU A 8 5.27 -1.73 -10.40
N GLY A 9 5.90 -0.77 -11.10
CA GLY A 9 6.66 0.30 -10.45
C GLY A 9 5.79 1.19 -9.54
N ARG A 10 4.53 1.46 -9.92
CA ARG A 10 3.58 2.15 -9.03
C ARG A 10 3.21 1.30 -7.82
N ALA A 11 2.97 0.00 -8.00
CA ALA A 11 2.69 -0.92 -6.90
C ALA A 11 3.86 -0.99 -5.89
N GLU A 12 5.10 -1.02 -6.37
CA GLU A 12 6.31 -0.98 -5.52
C GLU A 12 6.41 0.31 -4.71
N ALA A 13 6.13 1.46 -5.33
CA ALA A 13 6.13 2.75 -4.64
C ALA A 13 5.03 2.85 -3.56
N LEU A 14 3.86 2.27 -3.82
CA LEU A 14 2.77 2.16 -2.84
C LEU A 14 3.14 1.20 -1.70
N LEU A 15 3.80 0.09 -2.00
CA LEU A 15 4.28 -0.87 -0.99
C LEU A 15 5.31 -0.25 -0.06
N ALA A 16 6.23 0.58 -0.57
CA ALA A 16 7.17 1.32 0.25
C ALA A 16 6.44 2.25 1.25
N GLN A 17 5.41 2.97 0.79
CA GLN A 17 4.57 3.82 1.66
C GLN A 17 3.80 3.00 2.70
N LEU A 18 3.23 1.85 2.30
CA LEU A 18 2.54 0.94 3.22
C LEU A 18 3.47 0.48 4.35
N ASN A 19 4.71 0.11 4.03
CA ASN A 19 5.69 -0.33 5.02
C ASN A 19 6.05 0.80 5.99
N GLN A 20 6.23 2.02 5.52
CA GLN A 20 6.45 3.17 6.40
C GLN A 20 5.26 3.38 7.35
N LYS A 21 4.02 3.33 6.84
CA LYS A 21 2.82 3.45 7.67
C LYS A 21 2.67 2.30 8.67
N ARG A 22 3.10 1.10 8.32
CA ARG A 22 3.16 -0.03 9.26
C ARG A 22 4.16 0.21 10.37
N GLU A 23 5.34 0.74 10.05
CA GLU A 23 6.34 1.11 11.06
C GLU A 23 5.80 2.18 12.01
N GLU A 24 5.11 3.20 11.50
CA GLU A 24 4.41 4.20 12.33
C GLU A 24 3.42 3.53 13.31
N LEU A 25 2.67 2.53 12.84
CA LEU A 25 1.69 1.81 13.68
C LEU A 25 2.38 0.96 14.74
N GLU A 26 3.48 0.31 14.38
CA GLU A 26 4.30 -0.48 15.30
C GLU A 26 4.97 0.40 16.37
N GLN A 27 5.30 1.66 16.05
CA GLN A 27 5.80 2.61 17.06
C GLN A 27 4.67 3.10 17.97
N LEU A 28 3.50 3.43 17.41
CA LEU A 28 2.33 3.84 18.18
C LEU A 28 1.93 2.76 19.18
N ALA A 29 1.94 1.49 18.78
CA ALA A 29 1.61 0.35 19.64
C ALA A 29 2.60 0.14 20.80
N LYS A 30 3.79 0.75 20.75
CA LYS A 30 4.80 0.71 21.83
C LYS A 30 4.70 1.89 22.80
N ALA A 31 3.87 2.89 22.50
CA ALA A 31 3.68 4.04 23.36
C ALA A 31 2.98 3.64 24.67
N GLU A 32 3.33 4.30 25.77
CA GLU A 32 2.68 4.09 27.08
C GLU A 32 1.22 4.58 27.10
N ASP A 33 0.90 5.57 26.26
CA ASP A 33 -0.44 6.10 26.06
C ASP A 33 -0.74 6.13 24.56
N ILE A 34 -1.71 5.32 24.14
CA ILE A 34 -2.09 5.15 22.74
C ILE A 34 -3.28 6.07 22.46
N ASP A 35 -3.08 7.02 21.54
CA ASP A 35 -4.19 7.77 20.98
C ASP A 35 -4.99 6.88 20.02
N GLY A 36 -6.21 6.52 20.42
CA GLY A 36 -7.09 5.62 19.68
C GLY A 36 -7.56 6.20 18.35
N ASP A 37 -7.75 7.51 18.25
CA ASP A 37 -8.19 8.16 17.01
C ASP A 37 -7.05 8.10 15.98
N VAL A 38 -5.83 8.40 16.41
CA VAL A 38 -4.62 8.26 15.57
C VAL A 38 -4.41 6.82 15.10
N ALA A 39 -4.65 5.84 15.98
CA ALA A 39 -4.53 4.42 15.61
C ALA A 39 -5.55 4.02 14.53
N VAL A 40 -6.79 4.49 14.64
CA VAL A 40 -7.86 4.21 13.66
C VAL A 40 -7.52 4.84 12.31
N ASP A 41 -7.09 6.10 12.29
CA ASP A 41 -6.69 6.80 11.07
C ASP A 41 -5.54 6.07 10.37
N LEU A 42 -4.54 5.63 11.13
CA LEU A 42 -3.39 4.93 10.57
C LEU A 42 -3.76 3.56 9.98
N ILE A 43 -4.70 2.84 10.61
CA ILE A 43 -5.23 1.59 10.08
C ILE A 43 -6.06 1.85 8.80
N ALA A 44 -6.81 2.94 8.75
CA ALA A 44 -7.57 3.32 7.56
C ALA A 44 -6.64 3.64 6.37
N ASP A 45 -5.57 4.40 6.61
CA ASP A 45 -4.51 4.69 5.62
C ASP A 45 -3.87 3.40 5.09
N LEU A 46 -3.53 2.48 5.98
CA LEU A 46 -2.97 1.17 5.61
C LEU A 46 -3.92 0.35 4.73
N ALA A 47 -5.20 0.31 5.08
CA ALA A 47 -6.21 -0.40 4.31
C ALA A 47 -6.40 0.21 2.92
N GLU A 48 -6.32 1.54 2.81
CA GLU A 48 -6.44 2.24 1.54
C GLU A 48 -5.21 2.00 0.63
N LEU A 49 -3.99 2.08 1.18
CA LEU A 49 -2.77 1.73 0.45
C LEU A 49 -2.80 0.29 -0.06
N ALA A 50 -3.30 -0.66 0.74
CA ALA A 50 -3.42 -2.05 0.33
C ALA A 50 -4.35 -2.22 -0.89
N LYS A 51 -5.50 -1.53 -0.91
CA LYS A 51 -6.42 -1.54 -2.07
C LYS A 51 -5.78 -0.97 -3.32
N GLN A 52 -5.01 0.12 -3.19
CA GLN A 52 -4.33 0.73 -4.32
C GLN A 52 -3.26 -0.19 -4.91
N ILE A 53 -2.50 -0.90 -4.06
CA ILE A 53 -1.54 -1.93 -4.49
C ILE A 53 -2.27 -3.03 -5.26
N GLU A 54 -3.36 -3.57 -4.72
CA GLU A 54 -4.16 -4.61 -5.38
C GLU A 54 -4.68 -4.14 -6.76
N ALA A 55 -5.10 -2.87 -6.87
CA ALA A 55 -5.56 -2.29 -8.12
C ALA A 55 -4.46 -2.23 -9.18
N GLU A 56 -3.26 -1.79 -8.83
CA GLU A 56 -2.12 -1.74 -9.77
C GLU A 56 -1.63 -3.14 -10.16
N LEU A 57 -1.62 -4.10 -9.24
CA LEU A 57 -1.30 -5.50 -9.56
C LEU A 57 -2.32 -6.12 -10.51
N THR A 58 -3.61 -5.87 -10.27
CA THR A 58 -4.70 -6.32 -11.16
C THR A 58 -4.59 -5.68 -12.54
N ARG A 59 -4.22 -4.39 -12.60
CA ARG A 59 -3.96 -3.67 -13.84
C ARG A 59 -2.79 -4.27 -14.61
N ALA A 60 -1.66 -4.51 -13.94
CA ALA A 60 -0.48 -5.12 -14.55
C ALA A 60 -0.82 -6.48 -15.17
N ARG A 61 -1.54 -7.33 -14.41
CA ARG A 61 -2.02 -8.63 -14.90
C ARG A 61 -2.92 -8.50 -16.13
N THR A 62 -3.88 -7.57 -16.10
CA THR A 62 -4.81 -7.37 -17.23
C THR A 62 -4.07 -6.94 -18.50
N ILE A 63 -3.00 -6.15 -18.37
CA ILE A 63 -2.16 -5.73 -19.51
C ILE A 63 -1.41 -6.94 -20.08
N VAL A 64 -0.78 -7.75 -19.22
CA VAL A 64 -0.08 -8.98 -19.64
C VAL A 64 -1.03 -9.95 -20.35
N ASP A 65 -2.24 -10.13 -19.80
CA ASP A 65 -3.27 -11.01 -20.37
C ASP A 65 -3.81 -10.49 -21.72
N ALA A 66 -3.71 -9.18 -22.00
CA ALA A 66 -4.14 -8.56 -23.25
C ALA A 66 -3.04 -8.50 -24.33
N ASP A 67 -1.78 -8.51 -23.91
CA ASP A 67 -0.59 -8.47 -24.78
C ASP A 67 -0.10 -9.87 -25.20
N GLY A 68 -0.64 -10.95 -24.60
CA GLY A 68 -0.32 -12.35 -24.89
C GLY A 68 -1.27 -13.03 -25.89
#